data_AF-A0A6B3EX53-F1
#
_entry.id   AF-A0A6B3EX53-F1
#
_cell.length_a   1.000
_cell.length_b   1.000
_cell.length_c   1.000
_cell.angle_alpha   90.00
_cell.angle_beta   90.00
_cell.angle_gamma   90.00
#
_symmetry.space_group_name_H-M   'P 1'
#
loop_
_entity.id
_entity.type
_entity.pdbx_description
1 polymer ?
#
loop_
_entity_poly.entity_id
_entity_poly.type
_entity_poly.pdbx_seq_one_letter_code
_entity_poly.pdbx_strand_id
1 'polypeptide(L)'
;SWYNPAFAGTRVPTLKQYLNEITRTHQNLILELKSPDLYPGIEAETLAALRNSGWLDRGHVRHRLVVQSFDAKSIKEVHKQRPDVKTGFLGTPTQAQLPEYARFADQ
;
A
#
# COMPACT_ATOMS: atom_id res chain seq x y z
N SER A 1 -5.78 -21.43 -18.95
CA SER A 1 -4.97 -20.47 -18.17
C SER A 1 -3.83 -20.00 -19.05
N TRP A 2 -3.48 -18.71 -19.03
CA TRP A 2 -2.49 -18.13 -19.94
C TRP A 2 -1.04 -18.48 -19.59
N TYR A 3 -0.75 -18.82 -18.32
CA TYR A 3 0.60 -19.14 -17.87
C TYR A 3 0.91 -20.65 -17.89
N ASN A 4 0.06 -21.48 -17.27
CA ASN A 4 0.21 -22.95 -17.24
C ASN A 4 -1.16 -23.63 -16.98
N PRO A 5 -1.45 -24.81 -17.58
CA PRO A 5 -2.68 -25.57 -17.32
C PRO A 5 -2.98 -25.84 -15.85
N ALA A 6 -1.95 -26.03 -15.00
CA ALA A 6 -2.11 -26.26 -13.56
C ALA A 6 -2.83 -25.10 -12.83
N PHE A 7 -2.84 -23.89 -13.41
CA PHE A 7 -3.55 -22.73 -12.86
C PHE A 7 -4.92 -22.48 -13.49
N ALA A 8 -5.46 -23.43 -14.26
CA ALA A 8 -6.81 -23.33 -14.81
C ALA A 8 -7.83 -23.09 -13.69
N GLY A 9 -8.73 -22.13 -13.90
CA GLY A 9 -9.77 -21.77 -12.92
C GLY A 9 -9.37 -20.72 -11.88
N THR A 10 -8.08 -20.36 -11.77
CA THR A 10 -7.62 -19.30 -10.84
C THR A 10 -8.37 -17.99 -11.09
N ARG A 11 -8.83 -17.34 -10.01
CA ARG A 11 -9.50 -16.04 -10.03
C ARG A 11 -8.58 -14.96 -9.47
N VAL A 12 -8.82 -13.71 -9.87
CA VAL A 12 -8.13 -12.56 -9.29
C VAL A 12 -8.64 -12.35 -7.87
N PRO A 13 -7.77 -12.36 -6.84
CA PRO A 13 -8.21 -12.10 -5.48
C PRO A 13 -8.55 -10.62 -5.29
N THR A 14 -9.56 -10.36 -4.47
CA THR A 14 -9.79 -9.01 -3.93
C THR A 14 -8.76 -8.68 -2.84
N LEU A 15 -8.57 -7.40 -2.54
CA LEU A 15 -7.71 -6.98 -1.43
C LEU A 15 -8.11 -7.65 -0.11
N LYS A 16 -9.42 -7.70 0.21
CA LYS A 16 -9.92 -8.35 1.43
C LYS A 16 -9.53 -9.84 1.50
N GLN A 17 -9.67 -10.58 0.40
CA GLN A 17 -9.28 -11.99 0.35
C GLN A 17 -7.78 -12.16 0.58
N TYR A 18 -6.97 -11.30 -0.02
CA TYR A 18 -5.53 -11.32 0.17
C TYR A 18 -5.14 -10.99 1.61
N LEU A 19 -5.69 -9.91 2.19
CA LEU A 19 -5.44 -9.50 3.59
C LEU A 19 -5.79 -10.61 4.59
N ASN A 20 -6.92 -11.31 4.38
CA ASN A 20 -7.29 -12.44 5.23
C ASN A 20 -6.23 -13.56 5.19
N GLU A 21 -5.71 -13.86 4.01
CA GLU A 21 -4.71 -14.92 3.83
C GLU A 21 -3.37 -14.53 4.49
N ILE A 22 -2.87 -13.32 4.24
CA ILE A 22 -1.59 -12.87 4.83
C ILE A 22 -1.66 -12.62 6.34
N THR A 23 -2.85 -12.33 6.88
CA THR A 23 -3.07 -12.33 8.34
C THR A 23 -2.87 -13.72 8.91
N ARG A 24 -3.50 -14.74 8.31
CA ARG A 24 -3.47 -16.14 8.75
C ARG A 24 -2.06 -16.73 8.65
N THR A 25 -1.28 -16.32 7.67
CA THR A 25 0.10 -16.79 7.44
C THR A 25 1.17 -15.87 8.04
N HIS A 26 0.76 -14.82 8.76
CA HIS A 26 1.64 -13.88 9.47
C HIS A 26 2.65 -13.16 8.57
N GLN A 27 2.28 -12.89 7.32
CA GLN A 27 3.14 -12.19 6.35
C GLN A 27 3.03 -10.66 6.49
N ASN A 28 4.04 -9.94 6.01
CA ASN A 28 4.01 -8.47 5.91
C ASN A 28 3.42 -8.04 4.55
N LEU A 29 2.93 -6.80 4.48
CA LEU A 29 2.32 -6.20 3.30
C LEU A 29 3.12 -4.98 2.84
N ILE A 30 3.51 -5.00 1.58
CA ILE A 30 3.87 -3.81 0.81
C ILE A 30 2.75 -3.59 -0.20
N LEU A 31 1.96 -2.54 -0.03
CA LEU A 31 0.82 -2.21 -0.88
C LEU A 31 1.19 -1.05 -1.80
N GLU A 32 1.11 -1.26 -3.11
CA GLU A 32 1.39 -0.21 -4.09
C GLU A 32 0.11 0.42 -4.65
N LEU A 33 0.03 1.75 -4.65
CA LEU A 33 -0.96 2.54 -5.37
C LEU A 33 -0.39 2.91 -6.74
N LYS A 34 -0.94 2.32 -7.81
CA LYS A 34 -0.28 2.34 -9.14
C LYS A 34 -0.54 3.59 -9.98
N SER A 35 -1.78 4.06 -10.05
CA SER A 35 -2.19 5.17 -10.92
C SER A 35 -3.37 5.91 -10.32
N PRO A 36 -3.17 6.65 -9.21
CA PRO A 36 -4.24 7.26 -8.44
C PRO A 36 -5.09 8.25 -9.25
N ASP A 37 -4.54 8.89 -10.27
CA ASP A 37 -5.29 9.76 -11.19
C ASP A 37 -6.42 9.02 -11.95
N LEU A 38 -6.29 7.71 -12.17
CA LEU A 38 -7.34 6.89 -12.79
C LEU A 38 -8.42 6.46 -11.80
N TYR A 39 -8.16 6.58 -10.50
CA TYR A 39 -9.03 6.12 -9.42
C TYR A 39 -9.14 7.19 -8.33
N PRO A 40 -9.84 8.31 -8.58
CA PRO A 40 -9.98 9.38 -7.59
C PRO A 40 -10.54 8.85 -6.26
N GLY A 41 -9.83 9.10 -5.16
CA GLY A 41 -10.21 8.65 -3.82
C GLY A 41 -9.63 7.30 -3.39
N ILE A 42 -8.80 6.66 -4.22
CA ILE A 42 -8.22 5.35 -3.95
C ILE A 42 -7.40 5.30 -2.65
N GLU A 43 -6.77 6.40 -2.24
CA GLU A 43 -6.04 6.49 -0.98
C GLU A 43 -6.97 6.25 0.22
N ALA A 44 -8.10 6.97 0.25
CA ALA A 44 -9.08 6.87 1.32
C ALA A 44 -9.79 5.51 1.30
N GLU A 45 -10.13 4.99 0.12
CA GLU A 45 -10.73 3.67 -0.04
C GLU A 45 -9.79 2.54 0.42
N THR A 46 -8.50 2.65 0.08
CA THR A 46 -7.47 1.69 0.50
C THR A 46 -7.31 1.71 2.02
N LEU A 47 -7.21 2.89 2.63
CA LEU A 47 -7.13 3.03 4.08
C LEU A 47 -8.41 2.51 4.78
N ALA A 48 -9.59 2.71 4.18
CA ALA A 48 -10.84 2.15 4.69
C ALA A 48 -10.83 0.61 4.63
N ALA A 49 -10.38 0.02 3.51
CA ALA A 49 -10.27 -1.42 3.36
C ALA A 49 -9.28 -2.04 4.35
N LEU A 50 -8.11 -1.41 4.55
CA LEU A 50 -7.12 -1.82 5.55
C LEU A 50 -7.69 -1.71 6.97
N ARG A 51 -8.38 -0.62 7.31
CA ARG A 51 -9.05 -0.45 8.61
C ARG A 51 -10.07 -1.55 8.86
N ASN A 52 -10.95 -1.79 7.90
CA ASN A 52 -12.02 -2.79 7.99
C ASN A 52 -11.49 -4.22 8.09
N SER A 53 -10.24 -4.44 7.67
CA SER A 53 -9.56 -5.73 7.76
C SER A 53 -8.65 -5.86 8.99
N GLY A 54 -8.62 -4.85 9.88
CA GLY A 54 -7.78 -4.83 11.08
C GLY A 54 -6.31 -4.46 10.84
N TRP A 55 -5.93 -4.12 9.61
CA TRP A 55 -4.54 -3.89 9.20
C TRP A 55 -3.98 -2.51 9.58
N LEU A 56 -4.79 -1.67 10.22
CA LEU A 56 -4.35 -0.35 10.70
C LEU A 56 -4.25 -0.26 12.23
N ASP A 57 -4.19 -1.39 12.93
CA ASP A 57 -3.83 -1.43 14.34
C ASP A 57 -2.34 -1.07 14.57
N ARG A 58 -1.96 -0.83 15.83
CA ARG A 58 -0.60 -0.42 16.20
C ARG A 58 0.47 -1.44 15.80
N GLY A 59 0.16 -2.73 15.81
CA GLY A 59 1.11 -3.78 15.48
C GLY A 59 1.44 -3.81 13.99
N HIS A 60 0.40 -3.72 13.15
CA HIS A 60 0.55 -3.74 11.71
C HIS A 60 1.24 -2.48 11.19
N VAL A 61 0.79 -1.28 11.59
CA VAL A 61 1.37 -0.03 11.07
C VAL A 61 2.84 0.15 11.47
N ARG A 62 3.26 -0.34 12.65
CA ARG A 62 4.66 -0.25 13.09
C ARG A 62 5.59 -1.23 12.39
N HIS A 63 5.11 -2.43 12.07
CA HIS A 63 6.00 -3.56 11.75
C HIS A 63 5.67 -4.32 10.47
N ARG A 64 4.44 -4.23 9.95
CA ARG A 64 3.93 -5.16 8.93
C ARG A 64 3.34 -4.50 7.69
N LEU A 65 3.12 -3.19 7.70
CA LEU A 65 2.50 -2.47 6.59
C LEU A 65 3.42 -1.36 6.07
N VAL A 66 3.60 -1.33 4.75
CA VAL A 66 4.13 -0.19 3.99
C VAL A 66 3.16 0.11 2.84
N VAL A 67 2.83 1.39 2.64
CA VAL A 67 2.08 1.86 1.46
C VAL A 67 3.02 2.63 0.55
N GLN A 68 3.13 2.24 -0.71
CA GLN A 68 4.06 2.85 -1.66
C GLN A 68 3.37 3.31 -2.95
N SER A 69 3.98 4.24 -3.66
CA SER A 69 3.52 4.69 -4.97
C SER A 69 4.63 5.40 -5.74
N PHE A 70 4.52 5.41 -7.06
CA PHE A 70 5.27 6.31 -7.94
C PHE A 70 4.70 7.74 -7.95
N ASP A 71 3.53 7.97 -7.37
CA ASP A 71 2.91 9.29 -7.25
C ASP A 71 3.18 9.91 -5.87
N ALA A 72 3.99 10.98 -5.85
CA ALA A 72 4.34 11.67 -4.62
C ALA A 72 3.14 12.36 -3.94
N LYS A 73 2.12 12.80 -4.69
CA LYS A 73 0.91 13.41 -4.11
C LYS A 73 0.07 12.35 -3.38
N SER A 74 -0.05 11.16 -3.96
CA SER A 74 -0.75 10.04 -3.34
C SER A 74 -0.10 9.64 -2.01
N ILE A 75 1.23 9.54 -1.97
CA ILE A 75 1.95 9.24 -0.73
C ILE A 75 1.78 10.37 0.31
N LYS A 76 1.86 11.64 -0.11
CA LYS A 76 1.56 12.78 0.78
C LYS A 76 0.15 12.70 1.36
N GLU A 77 -0.84 12.30 0.56
CA GLU A 77 -2.23 12.20 1.00
C GLU A 77 -2.44 11.03 1.98
N VAL A 78 -1.85 9.85 1.71
CA VAL A 78 -1.84 8.74 2.67
C VAL A 78 -1.19 9.16 3.99
N HIS A 79 0.00 9.77 3.94
CA HIS A 79 0.72 10.23 5.13
C HIS A 79 -0.09 11.27 5.91
N LYS A 80 -0.77 12.20 5.24
CA LYS A 80 -1.64 13.19 5.87
C LYS A 80 -2.82 12.54 6.61
N GLN A 81 -3.45 11.52 6.03
CA GLN A 81 -4.58 10.83 6.65
C GLN A 81 -4.16 9.88 7.77
N ARG A 82 -3.00 9.23 7.63
CA ARG A 82 -2.45 8.24 8.56
C ARG A 82 -0.93 8.36 8.67
N PRO A 83 -0.42 9.35 9.45
CA PRO A 83 1.01 9.58 9.59
C PRO A 83 1.75 8.47 10.35
N ASP A 84 1.02 7.53 10.95
CA ASP A 84 1.56 6.34 11.62
C ASP A 84 1.77 5.15 10.68
N VAL A 85 1.24 5.19 9.46
CA VAL A 85 1.48 4.18 8.42
C VAL A 85 2.79 4.52 7.72
N LYS A 86 3.71 3.55 7.65
CA LYS A 86 4.94 3.73 6.87
C LYS A 86 4.60 3.88 5.40
N THR A 87 5.22 4.87 4.76
CA THR A 87 5.05 5.05 3.32
C THR A 87 6.37 5.07 2.56
N GLY A 88 6.33 4.74 1.27
CA GLY A 88 7.51 4.74 0.40
C GLY A 88 7.24 5.43 -0.93
N PHE A 89 8.15 6.29 -1.36
CA PHE A 89 8.09 6.87 -2.70
C PHE A 89 8.95 6.07 -3.67
N LEU A 90 8.33 5.57 -4.75
CA LEU A 90 9.04 4.88 -5.81
C LEU A 90 9.43 5.88 -6.90
N GLY A 91 10.73 6.11 -7.06
CA GLY A 91 11.22 7.01 -8.11
C GLY A 91 12.67 7.41 -7.88
N THR A 92 13.12 8.39 -8.64
CA THR A 92 14.50 8.89 -8.58
C THR A 92 14.49 10.38 -8.22
N PRO A 93 14.12 10.74 -6.97
CA PRO A 93 14.21 12.13 -6.54
C PRO A 93 15.67 12.60 -6.60
N THR A 94 15.85 13.86 -6.98
CA THR A 94 17.18 14.49 -6.92
C THR A 94 17.61 14.66 -5.46
N GLN A 95 18.92 14.79 -5.21
CA GLN A 95 19.43 15.03 -3.85
C GLN A 95 18.79 16.26 -3.19
N ALA A 96 18.51 17.32 -3.98
CA ALA A 96 17.86 18.53 -3.50
C ALA A 96 16.40 18.30 -3.04
N GLN A 97 15.73 17.27 -3.54
CA GLN A 97 14.35 16.91 -3.18
C GLN A 97 14.29 16.01 -1.94
N LEU A 98 15.38 15.34 -1.55
CA LEU A 98 15.38 14.40 -0.42
C LEU A 98 14.85 14.99 0.89
N PRO A 99 15.20 16.24 1.30
CA PRO A 99 14.65 16.83 2.51
C PRO A 99 13.12 17.03 2.47
N GLU A 100 12.54 17.24 1.28
CA GLU A 100 11.09 17.34 1.13
C GLU A 100 10.43 15.97 1.24
N TYR A 101 10.99 14.96 0.55
CA TYR A 101 10.44 13.61 0.51
C TYR A 101 10.52 12.89 1.85
N ALA A 102 11.60 13.10 2.61
CA ALA A 102 11.77 12.56 3.96
C ALA A 102 10.71 13.02 4.97
N ARG A 103 9.87 14.02 4.63
CA ARG A 103 8.78 14.49 5.49
C ARG A 103 7.54 13.60 5.42
N PHE A 104 7.42 12.77 4.39
CA PHE A 104 6.25 11.93 4.18
C PHE A 104 6.60 10.48 3.81
N ALA A 105 7.75 10.22 3.21
CA ALA A 105 8.24 8.88 2.86
C ALA A 105 9.29 8.40 3.88
N ASP A 106 9.10 7.19 4.39
CA ASP A 106 9.99 6.50 5.32
C ASP A 106 11.01 5.59 4.60
N GLN A 107 10.78 5.32 3.31
CA GLN A 107 11.58 4.48 2.42
C GLN A 107 11.72 5.08 1.03
#